data_AF-A0A416Z7U6-F1
#
_entry.id   AF-A0A416Z7U6-F1
#
_cell.length_a   1.000
_cell.length_b   1.000
_cell.length_c   1.000
_cell.angle_alpha   90.00
_cell.angle_beta   90.00
_cell.angle_gamma   90.00
#
_symmetry.space_group_name_H-M   'P 1'
#
loop_
_entity.id
_entity.type
_entity.pdbx_description
1 polymer ?
#
loop_
_entity_poly.entity_id
_entity_poly.type
_entity_poly.pdbx_seq_one_letter_code
_entity_poly.pdbx_strand_id
1 'polypeptide(L)'
;MYTEFLLRALRYSSTAQSDISNAPERAHFAGVLTAGEVSALRASAFLRADVVYLSYYALETNVSGGSKLSDTLIARGVFSDAAYRASRAMVNSARIG
;
A
#
# COMPACT_ATOMS: atom_id res chain seq x y z
N MET A 1 -12.45 -5.11 2.53
CA MET A 1 -11.57 -5.12 1.34
C MET A 1 -10.14 -4.83 1.77
N TYR A 2 -9.13 -5.43 1.13
CA TYR A 2 -7.72 -5.28 1.50
C TYR A 2 -7.22 -3.82 1.43
N THR A 3 -7.71 -3.04 0.47
CA THR A 3 -7.38 -1.62 0.35
C THR A 3 -7.78 -0.79 1.58
N GLU A 4 -8.94 -1.07 2.16
CA GLU A 4 -9.36 -0.40 3.40
C GLU A 4 -8.47 -0.81 4.59
N PHE A 5 -8.03 -2.08 4.63
CA PHE A 5 -7.05 -2.51 5.62
C PHE A 5 -5.74 -1.70 5.51
N LEU A 6 -5.22 -1.50 4.29
CA LEU A 6 -4.04 -0.65 4.07
C LEU A 6 -4.28 0.79 4.54
N LEU A 7 -5.43 1.38 4.22
CA LEU A 7 -5.75 2.74 4.67
C LEU A 7 -5.78 2.85 6.19
N ARG A 8 -6.31 1.84 6.90
CA ARG A 8 -6.28 1.81 8.37
C ARG A 8 -4.87 1.64 8.91
N ALA A 9 -4.08 0.74 8.32
CA ALA A 9 -2.67 0.53 8.71
C ALA A 9 -1.83 1.79 8.53
N LEU A 10 -2.07 2.54 7.45
CA LEU A 10 -1.42 3.81 7.12
C LEU A 10 -2.08 5.03 7.79
N ARG A 11 -3.13 4.83 8.61
CA ARG A 11 -3.86 5.89 9.34
C ARG A 11 -4.59 6.92 8.46
N TYR A 12 -4.93 6.56 7.23
CA TYR A 12 -5.84 7.31 6.35
C TYR A 12 -7.32 6.91 6.54
N SER A 13 -7.58 5.88 7.33
CA SER A 13 -8.93 5.43 7.69
C SER A 13 -8.97 4.90 9.12
N SER A 14 -10.17 4.63 9.61
CA SER A 14 -10.42 4.07 10.94
C SER A 14 -11.54 3.04 10.90
N THR A 15 -11.80 2.39 12.04
CA THR A 15 -12.92 1.45 12.21
C THR A 15 -14.29 2.13 12.15
N ALA A 16 -14.35 3.46 12.24
CA ALA A 16 -15.59 4.22 12.06
C ALA A 16 -16.06 4.28 10.60
N GLN A 17 -15.16 4.03 9.63
CA GLN A 17 -15.53 3.92 8.22
C GLN A 17 -16.23 2.58 7.98
N SER A 18 -17.55 2.62 7.78
CA SER A 18 -18.40 1.45 7.55
C SER A 18 -18.60 1.14 6.07
N ASP A 19 -18.71 2.15 5.22
CA ASP A 19 -18.74 1.97 3.77
C ASP A 19 -17.31 1.92 3.22
N ILE A 20 -16.93 0.73 2.77
CA ILE A 20 -15.59 0.44 2.28
C ILE A 20 -15.58 0.13 0.77
N SER A 21 -16.70 0.35 0.09
CA SER A 21 -16.86 0.07 -1.35
C SER A 21 -16.02 0.99 -2.23
N ASN A 22 -15.72 2.19 -1.75
CA ASN A 22 -14.89 3.21 -2.39
C ASN A 22 -13.45 3.25 -1.86
N ALA A 23 -13.00 2.21 -1.16
CA ALA A 23 -11.66 2.15 -0.60
C ALA A 23 -10.54 2.32 -1.66
N PRO A 24 -10.64 1.78 -2.89
CA PRO A 24 -9.68 2.05 -3.96
C PRO A 24 -9.53 3.53 -4.29
N GLU A 25 -10.63 4.27 -4.45
CA GLU A 25 -10.62 5.70 -4.77
C GLU A 25 -9.99 6.49 -3.62
N ARG A 26 -10.42 6.20 -2.39
CA ARG A 26 -9.86 6.85 -1.20
C ARG A 26 -8.35 6.61 -1.07
N ALA A 27 -7.90 5.42 -1.43
CA ALA A 27 -6.48 5.10 -1.42
C ALA A 27 -5.70 5.82 -2.53
N HIS A 28 -6.32 6.05 -3.69
CA HIS A 28 -5.77 6.92 -4.71
C HIS A 28 -5.67 8.38 -4.21
N PHE A 29 -6.74 8.94 -3.63
CA PHE A 29 -6.72 10.30 -3.07
C PHE A 29 -5.70 10.47 -1.94
N ALA A 30 -5.42 9.42 -1.17
CA ALA A 30 -4.40 9.41 -0.13
C ALA A 30 -2.96 9.21 -0.67
N GLY A 31 -2.78 9.01 -1.98
CA GLY A 31 -1.48 8.71 -2.60
C GLY A 31 -0.95 7.31 -2.30
N VAL A 32 -1.79 6.43 -1.76
CA VAL A 32 -1.47 5.02 -1.51
C VAL A 32 -1.48 4.24 -2.83
N LEU A 33 -2.48 4.49 -3.68
CA LEU A 33 -2.62 3.86 -5.00
C LEU A 33 -2.45 4.84 -6.16
N THR A 34 -1.98 4.31 -7.28
CA THR A 34 -2.01 5.01 -8.57
C THR A 34 -3.38 4.85 -9.27
N ALA A 35 -3.59 5.57 -10.36
CA ALA A 35 -4.86 5.49 -11.09
C ALA A 35 -5.03 4.15 -11.82
N GLY A 36 -3.95 3.60 -12.39
CA GLY A 36 -4.00 2.27 -13.00
C GLY A 36 -4.16 1.15 -11.99
N GLU A 37 -3.64 1.29 -10.75
CA GLU A 37 -3.88 0.32 -9.68
C GLU A 37 -5.37 0.25 -9.32
N VAL A 38 -6.04 1.41 -9.21
CA VAL A 38 -7.50 1.44 -9.02
C VAL A 38 -8.21 0.76 -10.19
N SER A 39 -7.81 1.05 -11.42
CA SER A 39 -8.42 0.47 -12.62
C SER A 39 -8.26 -1.06 -12.67
N ALA A 40 -7.05 -1.56 -12.38
CA ALA A 40 -6.74 -2.99 -12.36
C ALA A 40 -7.55 -3.74 -11.28
N LEU A 41 -7.67 -3.15 -10.08
CA LEU A 41 -8.45 -3.72 -8.98
C LEU A 41 -9.96 -3.76 -9.27
N ARG A 42 -10.46 -2.87 -10.15
CA ARG A 42 -11.87 -2.85 -10.57
C ARG A 42 -12.15 -3.78 -11.74
N ALA A 43 -11.16 -4.05 -12.58
CA ALA A 43 -11.32 -4.81 -13.80
C ALA A 43 -11.47 -6.32 -13.58
N SER A 44 -11.00 -6.85 -12.44
CA SER A 44 -10.96 -8.30 -12.22
C SER A 44 -11.14 -8.68 -10.74
N ALA A 45 -11.29 -9.99 -10.50
CA ALA A 45 -11.36 -10.53 -9.15
C ALA A 45 -10.03 -10.32 -8.41
N PHE A 46 -10.10 -9.93 -7.15
CA PHE A 46 -8.93 -9.69 -6.30
C PHE A 46 -8.20 -11.00 -5.96
N LEU A 47 -6.90 -11.07 -6.26
CA LEU A 47 -6.04 -12.24 -6.12
C LEU A 47 -5.03 -12.09 -4.98
N ARG A 48 -4.38 -13.19 -4.60
CA ARG A 48 -3.24 -13.17 -3.66
C ARG A 48 -2.07 -12.35 -4.20
N ALA A 49 -1.90 -12.29 -5.52
CA ALA A 49 -0.88 -11.47 -6.17
C ALA A 49 -1.12 -9.98 -5.87
N ASP A 50 -2.37 -9.52 -5.87
CA ASP A 50 -2.71 -8.13 -5.55
C ASP A 50 -2.38 -7.80 -4.10
N VAL A 51 -2.60 -8.72 -3.15
CA VAL A 51 -2.19 -8.52 -1.75
C VAL A 51 -0.69 -8.27 -1.65
N VAL A 52 0.12 -9.11 -2.31
CA VAL A 52 1.59 -9.00 -2.27
C VAL A 52 2.04 -7.70 -2.92
N TYR A 53 1.52 -7.41 -4.11
CA TYR A 53 1.81 -6.20 -4.87
C TYR A 53 1.50 -4.94 -4.04
N LEU A 54 0.29 -4.85 -3.48
CA LEU A 54 -0.14 -3.70 -2.70
C LEU A 54 0.61 -3.56 -1.37
N SER A 55 0.93 -4.68 -0.69
CA SER A 55 1.76 -4.68 0.52
C SER A 55 3.13 -4.09 0.25
N TYR A 56 3.74 -4.50 -0.86
CA TYR A 56 5.08 -4.07 -1.25
C TYR A 56 5.11 -2.58 -1.56
N TYR A 57 4.22 -2.08 -2.42
CA TYR A 57 4.23 -0.65 -2.78
C TYR A 57 3.75 0.27 -1.65
N ALA A 58 2.97 -0.24 -0.69
CA ALA A 58 2.64 0.51 0.53
C ALA A 58 3.88 0.86 1.37
N LEU A 59 5.00 0.13 1.25
CA LEU A 59 6.27 0.45 1.93
C LEU A 59 6.82 1.81 1.49
N GLU A 60 6.50 2.26 0.27
CA GLU A 60 6.96 3.53 -0.29
C GLU A 60 6.01 4.70 0.03
N THR A 61 4.84 4.40 0.61
CA THR A 61 3.82 5.37 0.99
C THR A 61 4.06 5.93 2.39
N ASN A 62 3.74 7.20 2.60
CA ASN A 62 3.77 7.81 3.92
C ASN A 62 2.66 7.24 4.80
N VAL A 63 2.97 6.98 6.07
CA VAL A 63 1.92 6.90 7.10
C VAL A 63 1.35 8.31 7.26
N SER A 64 0.03 8.45 7.39
CA SER A 64 -0.63 9.76 7.51
C SER A 64 0.05 10.64 8.57
N GLY A 65 0.53 11.81 8.15
CA GLY A 65 1.24 12.77 9.00
C GLY A 65 2.67 12.39 9.41
N GLY A 66 3.28 11.38 8.77
CA GLY A 66 4.59 10.86 9.17
C GLY A 66 5.51 10.47 8.01
N SER A 67 6.48 9.60 8.31
CA SER A 67 7.46 9.09 7.37
C SER A 67 6.88 7.99 6.47
N LYS A 68 7.68 7.50 5.52
CA LYS A 68 7.35 6.30 4.76
C LYS A 68 7.15 5.11 5.71
N LEU A 69 6.27 4.19 5.32
CA LEU A 69 6.02 2.97 6.06
C LEU A 69 7.31 2.14 6.20
N SER A 70 8.13 2.05 5.14
CA SER A 70 9.46 1.42 5.20
C SER A 70 10.32 1.98 6.31
N ASP A 71 10.49 3.31 6.37
CA ASP A 71 11.28 3.98 7.41
C ASP A 71 10.74 3.67 8.82
N THR A 72 9.42 3.68 8.99
CA THR A 72 8.78 3.35 10.28
C THR A 72 9.06 1.91 10.69
N LEU A 73 9.00 0.96 9.76
CA LEU A 73 9.23 -0.47 10.04
C LEU A 73 10.71 -0.78 10.29
N ILE A 74 11.62 -0.10 9.58
CA ILE A 74 13.07 -0.17 9.82
C ILE A 74 13.41 0.38 11.21
N ALA A 75 12.88 1.56 11.57
CA ALA A 75 13.10 2.16 12.88
C ALA A 75 12.58 1.28 14.04
N ARG A 76 11.57 0.44 13.76
CA ARG A 76 11.03 -0.54 14.72
C ARG A 76 11.74 -1.89 14.69
N GLY A 77 12.74 -2.08 13.84
CA GLY A 77 13.49 -3.34 13.74
C GLY A 77 12.71 -4.50 13.12
N VAL A 78 11.61 -4.23 12.40
CA VAL A 78 10.82 -5.29 11.73
C VAL A 78 11.62 -5.92 10.59
N PHE A 79 12.39 -5.10 9.88
CA PHE A 79 13.41 -5.52 8.92
C PHE A 79 14.53 -4.47 8.85
N SER A 80 15.68 -4.84 8.29
CA SER A 80 16.81 -3.91 8.13
C SER A 80 16.71 -3.08 6.84
N ASP A 81 17.34 -1.90 6.83
CA ASP A 81 17.50 -1.09 5.62
C ASP A 81 18.17 -1.89 4.48
N ALA A 82 19.15 -2.73 4.81
CA ALA A 82 19.80 -3.61 3.84
C ALA A 82 18.83 -4.61 3.19
N ALA A 83 17.96 -5.25 3.98
CA ALA A 83 16.96 -6.17 3.47
C ALA A 83 15.94 -5.45 2.57
N TYR A 84 15.53 -4.24 2.96
CA TYR A 84 14.64 -3.42 2.14
C TYR A 84 15.27 -3.04 0.80
N ARG A 85 16.51 -2.53 0.80
CA ARG A 85 17.24 -2.20 -0.44
C ARG A 85 17.45 -3.41 -1.34
N ALA A 86 17.80 -4.57 -0.77
CA ALA A 86 17.95 -5.80 -1.52
C ALA A 86 16.62 -6.23 -2.18
N SER A 87 15.51 -6.15 -1.46
CA SER A 87 14.18 -6.46 -2.02
C SER A 87 13.82 -5.55 -3.20
N ARG A 88 14.12 -4.25 -3.11
CA ARG A 88 13.87 -3.29 -4.19
C ARG A 88 14.70 -3.59 -5.44
N ALA A 89 15.93 -4.06 -5.28
CA ALA A 89 16.78 -4.46 -6.40
C ALA A 89 16.27 -5.71 -7.13
N MET A 90 15.43 -6.53 -6.49
CA MET A 90 14.85 -7.73 -7.10
C MET A 90 13.57 -7.46 -7.90
N VAL A 91 12.93 -6.31 -7.72
CA VAL A 91 11.72 -5.94 -8.47
C VAL A 91 12.12 -5.34 -9.80
N ASN A 92 11.94 -6.11 -10.87
CA ASN A 92 12.30 -5.76 -12.24
C ASN A 92 11.14 -5.20 -13.08
N SER A 93 9.95 -5.08 -12.50
CA SER A 93 8.76 -4.52 -13.13
C SER A 93 8.50 -3.09 -12.66
N ALA A 94 7.95 -2.26 -13.54
CA ALA A 94 7.46 -0.94 -13.15
C ALA A 94 6.19 -1.07 -12.28
N ARG A 95 6.00 -0.11 -11.38
CA ARG A 95 4.71 0.08 -10.68
C ARG A 95 3.66 0.44 -11.72
N ILE A 96 2.46 -0.12 -11.58
CA ILE A 96 1.30 0.24 -12.39
C ILE A 96 1.01 1.74 -12.15
N GLY A 97 0.95 2.53 -13.22
CA GLY A 97 0.71 3.99 -13.18
C GLY A 97 -0.77 4.35 -13.24
#